data_AF-A0AAJ2FA23-F1
#
_entry.id   AF-A0AAJ2FA23-F1
#
_cell.length_a   1.000
_cell.length_b   1.000
_cell.length_c   1.000
_cell.angle_alpha   90.00
_cell.angle_beta   90.00
_cell.angle_gamma   90.00
#
_symmetry.space_group_name_H-M   'P 1'
#
loop_
_entity.id
_entity.type
_entity.pdbx_description
1 polymer ?
#
loop_
_entity_poly.entity_id
_entity_poly.type
_entity_poly.pdbx_seq_one_letter_code
_entity_poly.pdbx_strand_id
1 'polypeptide(L)'
;MWKEAIYHLLKYHQIAFETKTLASPFEVIYLTEHQLFIHFISLQTFQTVDVSLDFFKDLSEDIQTQHQRIIHLWEDVWNSNPDLVSARILAMCGHSKRLNARHCFVERIDSPTAEVFLNANHLQGSVKSKFKYGLFLKAQYLEKFIEPTIIQHPNQPLLIAVATFSAGRAMKYGERAGTRSYELLRFATLTKHHVVGGMDKLLKAFINEHEPDDVMSYADRDWSDGRSYETLGFHKVESTDAQQFWLAIDQNKRFSINQEQDLTERGFIQIFNAGSIKYIKTIEHNKATINNDFQQT
;
A
#
# COMPACT_ATOMS: atom_id res chain seq x y z
N MET A 1 14.63 -19.20 -10.15
CA MET A 1 15.13 -19.27 -8.75
C MET A 1 14.20 -18.52 -7.78
N TRP A 2 13.75 -17.30 -8.10
CA TRP A 2 12.91 -16.53 -7.16
C TRP A 2 11.48 -17.07 -6.97
N LYS A 3 10.81 -17.52 -8.05
CA LYS A 3 9.48 -18.16 -7.96
C LYS A 3 9.45 -19.39 -7.05
N GLU A 4 10.50 -20.22 -7.12
CA GLU A 4 10.65 -21.40 -6.26
C GLU A 4 10.68 -21.03 -4.78
N ALA A 5 11.30 -19.90 -4.41
CA ALA A 5 11.30 -19.43 -3.02
C ALA A 5 9.88 -19.13 -2.53
N ILE A 6 9.01 -18.60 -3.40
CA ILE A 6 7.59 -18.39 -3.10
C ILE A 6 6.86 -19.73 -3.00
N TYR A 7 7.15 -20.71 -3.86
CA TYR A 7 6.57 -22.05 -3.76
C TYR A 7 6.96 -22.75 -2.45
N HIS A 8 8.22 -22.63 -2.05
CA HIS A 8 8.69 -23.13 -0.76
C HIS A 8 8.02 -22.42 0.41
N LEU A 9 7.87 -21.08 0.35
CA LEU A 9 7.16 -20.30 1.35
C LEU A 9 5.71 -20.78 1.52
N LEU A 10 4.98 -20.90 0.40
CA LEU A 10 3.58 -21.35 0.42
C LEU A 10 3.47 -22.79 0.96
N LYS A 11 4.32 -23.72 0.51
CA LYS A 11 4.37 -25.10 1.01
C LYS A 11 4.69 -25.17 2.50
N TYR A 12 5.67 -24.39 2.97
CA TYR A 12 6.05 -24.34 4.38
C TYR A 12 4.89 -23.90 5.28
N HIS A 13 4.10 -22.92 4.82
CA HIS A 13 2.89 -22.46 5.50
C HIS A 13 1.63 -23.27 5.19
N GLN A 14 1.76 -24.40 4.47
CA GLN A 14 0.62 -25.26 4.08
C GLN A 14 -0.47 -24.51 3.29
N ILE A 15 -0.09 -23.48 2.54
CA ILE A 15 -0.99 -22.73 1.67
C ILE A 15 -1.08 -23.46 0.34
N ALA A 16 -2.26 -24.00 0.03
CA ALA A 16 -2.52 -24.69 -1.22
C ALA A 16 -2.48 -23.72 -2.41
N PHE A 17 -1.81 -24.13 -3.49
CA PHE A 17 -1.80 -23.40 -4.74
C PHE A 17 -1.74 -24.35 -5.94
N GLU A 18 -2.20 -23.86 -7.08
CA GLU A 18 -2.16 -24.55 -8.36
C GLU A 18 -1.64 -23.62 -9.46
N THR A 19 -0.86 -24.14 -10.40
CA THR A 19 -0.51 -23.39 -11.61
C THR A 19 -1.74 -23.25 -12.49
N LYS A 20 -1.98 -22.03 -13.00
CA LYS A 20 -3.09 -21.72 -13.90
C LYS A 20 -2.56 -21.20 -15.22
N THR A 21 -3.24 -21.58 -16.30
CA THR A 21 -3.04 -20.97 -17.61
C THR A 21 -4.06 -19.85 -17.77
N LEU A 22 -3.56 -18.62 -17.86
CA LEU A 22 -4.35 -17.44 -18.25
C LEU A 22 -3.89 -16.98 -19.63
N ALA A 23 -4.59 -16.00 -20.22
CA ALA A 23 -4.15 -15.28 -21.41
C ALA A 23 -2.97 -14.35 -21.07
N SER A 24 -1.86 -14.93 -20.60
CA SER A 24 -0.65 -14.23 -20.20
C SER A 24 0.58 -15.03 -20.62
N PRO A 25 1.64 -14.36 -21.11
CA PRO A 25 2.92 -15.02 -21.39
C PRO A 25 3.70 -15.37 -20.11
N PHE A 26 3.25 -14.89 -18.95
CA PHE A 26 3.92 -15.10 -17.67
C PHE A 26 3.25 -16.22 -16.88
N GLU A 27 4.01 -16.79 -15.95
CA GLU A 27 3.50 -17.82 -15.06
C GLU A 27 2.52 -17.24 -14.03
N VAL A 28 1.43 -17.97 -13.79
CA VAL A 28 0.42 -17.60 -12.81
C VAL A 28 0.13 -18.81 -11.92
N ILE A 29 0.10 -18.58 -10.62
CA ILE A 29 -0.46 -19.53 -9.65
C ILE A 29 -1.74 -18.97 -9.03
N TYR A 30 -2.59 -19.86 -8.55
CA TYR A 30 -3.82 -19.53 -7.86
C TYR A 30 -3.85 -20.17 -6.48
N LEU A 31 -4.10 -19.35 -5.46
CA LEU A 31 -4.20 -19.73 -4.06
C LEU A 31 -5.69 -19.90 -3.74
N THR A 32 -6.20 -21.12 -3.93
CA THR A 32 -7.63 -21.43 -3.99
C THR A 32 -8.40 -20.99 -2.75
N GLU A 33 -7.87 -21.23 -1.56
CA GLU A 33 -8.53 -20.88 -0.29
C GLU A 33 -8.61 -19.36 -0.05
N HIS A 34 -7.81 -18.57 -0.77
CA HIS A 34 -7.70 -17.13 -0.60
C HIS A 34 -8.23 -16.33 -1.78
N GLN A 35 -8.73 -17.01 -2.82
CA GLN A 35 -9.23 -16.41 -4.06
C GLN A 35 -8.23 -15.38 -4.61
N LEU A 36 -6.95 -15.77 -4.67
CA LEU A 36 -5.83 -14.89 -5.00
C LEU A 36 -4.93 -15.54 -6.05
N PHE A 37 -4.78 -14.87 -7.19
CA PHE A 37 -3.76 -15.17 -8.19
C PHE A 37 -2.47 -14.42 -7.85
N ILE A 38 -1.34 -15.07 -8.10
CA ILE A 38 -0.02 -14.45 -8.13
C ILE A 38 0.51 -14.59 -9.56
N HIS A 39 0.67 -13.46 -10.24
CA HIS A 39 1.14 -13.34 -11.60
C HIS A 39 2.62 -12.92 -11.58
N PHE A 40 3.51 -13.81 -11.98
CA PHE A 40 4.96 -13.65 -11.84
C PHE A 40 5.59 -12.99 -13.07
N ILE A 41 5.85 -11.69 -13.00
CA ILE A 41 6.40 -10.93 -14.12
C ILE A 41 7.92 -11.07 -14.14
N SER A 42 8.43 -12.05 -14.90
CA SER A 42 9.87 -12.22 -15.10
C SER A 42 10.42 -11.19 -16.08
N LEU A 43 11.55 -10.57 -15.72
CA LEU A 43 12.21 -9.58 -16.57
C LEU A 43 12.73 -10.21 -17.87
N GLN A 44 13.13 -11.49 -17.85
CA GLN A 44 13.57 -12.18 -19.05
C GLN A 44 12.43 -12.33 -20.05
N THR A 45 11.28 -12.83 -19.61
CA THR A 45 10.09 -12.98 -20.46
C THR A 45 9.60 -11.62 -20.94
N PHE A 46 9.52 -10.63 -20.06
CA PHE A 46 9.00 -9.30 -20.39
C PHE A 46 9.80 -8.62 -21.51
N GLN A 47 11.12 -8.86 -21.59
CA GLN A 47 11.97 -8.32 -22.66
C GLN A 47 11.77 -9.02 -24.02
N THR A 48 11.16 -10.21 -24.06
CA THR A 48 10.98 -10.97 -25.31
C THR A 48 9.54 -11.00 -25.81
N VAL A 49 8.60 -10.42 -25.06
CA VAL A 49 7.20 -10.36 -25.44
C VAL A 49 6.76 -8.92 -25.64
N ASP A 50 5.84 -8.70 -26.57
CA ASP A 50 5.16 -7.41 -26.71
C ASP A 50 3.92 -7.41 -25.83
N VAL A 51 3.82 -6.43 -24.93
CA VAL A 51 2.78 -6.33 -23.92
C VAL A 51 2.26 -4.89 -23.91
N SER A 52 0.97 -4.72 -24.17
CA SER A 52 0.34 -3.38 -24.15
C SER A 52 0.36 -2.78 -22.74
N LEU A 53 0.34 -1.44 -22.66
CA LEU A 53 0.31 -0.73 -21.37
C LEU A 53 -0.93 -1.08 -20.52
N ASP A 54 -2.06 -1.40 -21.15
CA ASP A 54 -3.29 -1.79 -20.47
C ASP A 54 -3.30 -3.27 -20.03
N PHE A 55 -2.38 -4.11 -20.51
CA PHE A 55 -2.42 -5.57 -20.32
C PHE A 55 -2.63 -6.02 -18.87
N PHE A 56 -1.84 -5.50 -17.92
CA PHE A 56 -1.97 -5.89 -16.51
C PHE A 56 -3.26 -5.37 -15.89
N LYS A 57 -3.71 -4.20 -16.34
CA LYS A 57 -4.98 -3.59 -15.91
C LYS A 57 -6.16 -4.43 -16.41
N ASP A 58 -6.20 -4.79 -17.68
CA ASP A 58 -7.26 -5.58 -18.29
C ASP A 58 -7.34 -6.96 -17.64
N LEU A 59 -6.20 -7.63 -17.45
CA LEU A 59 -6.13 -8.91 -16.75
C LEU A 59 -6.62 -8.80 -15.29
N SER A 60 -6.30 -7.70 -14.60
CA SER A 60 -6.83 -7.44 -13.26
C SER A 60 -8.35 -7.27 -13.25
N GLU A 61 -8.90 -6.54 -14.22
CA GLU A 61 -10.33 -6.30 -14.34
C GLU A 61 -11.10 -7.59 -14.64
N ASP A 62 -10.60 -8.40 -15.57
CA ASP A 62 -11.18 -9.71 -15.91
C ASP A 62 -11.26 -10.63 -14.68
N ILE A 63 -10.18 -10.75 -13.91
CA ILE A 63 -10.16 -11.56 -12.68
C ILE A 63 -11.09 -10.99 -11.61
N GLN A 64 -11.18 -9.65 -11.48
CA GLN A 64 -12.08 -9.00 -10.54
C GLN A 64 -13.56 -9.24 -10.86
N THR A 65 -13.94 -9.41 -12.13
CA THR A 65 -15.33 -9.77 -12.51
C THR A 65 -15.80 -11.09 -11.91
N GLN A 66 -14.86 -11.97 -11.56
CA GLN A 66 -15.11 -13.27 -10.92
C GLN A 66 -15.00 -13.21 -9.39
N HIS A 67 -14.97 -12.00 -8.82
CA HIS A 67 -14.75 -11.76 -7.38
C HIS A 67 -13.44 -12.36 -6.84
N GLN A 68 -12.46 -12.53 -7.71
CA GLN A 68 -11.13 -13.01 -7.39
C GLN A 68 -10.12 -11.84 -7.40
N ARG A 69 -8.95 -12.07 -6.85
CA ARG A 69 -7.89 -11.07 -6.72
C ARG A 69 -6.67 -11.51 -7.51
N ILE A 70 -5.88 -10.57 -7.99
CA ILE A 70 -4.58 -10.84 -8.60
C ILE A 70 -3.55 -9.87 -8.03
N ILE A 71 -2.32 -10.35 -7.87
CA ILE A 71 -1.14 -9.50 -7.72
C ILE A 71 -0.20 -9.69 -8.90
N HIS A 72 0.34 -8.60 -9.41
CA HIS A 72 1.38 -8.58 -10.43
C HIS A 72 2.74 -8.43 -9.73
N LEU A 73 3.34 -9.58 -9.41
CA LEU A 73 4.62 -9.60 -8.71
C LEU A 73 5.75 -9.56 -9.73
N TRP A 74 6.38 -8.41 -9.85
CA TRP A 74 7.58 -8.23 -10.65
C TRP A 74 8.83 -8.82 -9.99
N GLU A 75 9.69 -9.40 -10.82
CA GLU A 75 10.94 -10.02 -10.39
C GLU A 75 11.89 -9.03 -9.69
N ASP A 76 11.98 -7.78 -10.13
CA ASP A 76 12.83 -6.76 -9.47
C ASP A 76 12.35 -6.44 -8.05
N VAL A 77 11.03 -6.45 -7.84
CA VAL A 77 10.41 -6.19 -6.53
C VAL A 77 10.72 -7.32 -5.56
N TRP A 78 10.68 -8.57 -6.01
CA TRP A 78 11.14 -9.71 -5.22
C TRP A 78 12.63 -9.62 -4.91
N ASN A 79 13.47 -9.40 -5.92
CA ASN A 79 14.93 -9.38 -5.76
C ASN A 79 15.39 -8.32 -4.77
N SER A 80 14.75 -7.16 -4.79
CA SER A 80 15.06 -6.06 -3.88
C SER A 80 14.56 -6.27 -2.45
N ASN A 81 13.42 -6.93 -2.26
CA ASN A 81 12.76 -7.00 -0.94
C ASN A 81 12.04 -8.33 -0.68
N PRO A 82 12.73 -9.49 -0.70
CA PRO A 82 12.08 -10.80 -0.60
C PRO A 82 11.33 -11.00 0.72
N ASP A 83 11.85 -10.45 1.83
CA ASP A 83 11.22 -10.55 3.15
C ASP A 83 9.90 -9.77 3.23
N LEU A 84 9.87 -8.55 2.70
CA LEU A 84 8.65 -7.72 2.66
C LEU A 84 7.60 -8.32 1.73
N VAL A 85 8.02 -8.79 0.56
CA VAL A 85 7.12 -9.47 -0.38
C VAL A 85 6.52 -10.73 0.26
N SER A 86 7.37 -11.55 0.90
CA SER A 86 6.92 -12.75 1.62
C SER A 86 5.92 -12.41 2.73
N ALA A 87 6.23 -11.41 3.56
CA ALA A 87 5.33 -10.98 4.62
C ALA A 87 3.99 -10.45 4.07
N ARG A 88 4.01 -9.75 2.93
CA ARG A 88 2.79 -9.23 2.28
C ARG A 88 1.93 -10.34 1.70
N ILE A 89 2.52 -11.32 1.01
CA ILE A 89 1.80 -12.51 0.52
C ILE A 89 1.18 -13.27 1.69
N LEU A 90 1.95 -13.54 2.75
CA LEU A 90 1.44 -14.21 3.95
C LEU A 90 0.31 -13.43 4.62
N ALA A 91 0.39 -12.10 4.68
CA ALA A 91 -0.69 -11.27 5.21
C ALA A 91 -1.97 -11.39 4.37
N MET A 92 -1.87 -11.45 3.03
CA MET A 92 -3.02 -11.66 2.13
C MET A 92 -3.64 -13.06 2.28
N CYS A 93 -2.86 -14.02 2.77
CA CYS A 93 -3.26 -15.38 3.13
C CYS A 93 -3.67 -15.51 4.62
N GLY A 94 -3.75 -14.41 5.38
CA GLY A 94 -4.17 -14.44 6.79
C GLY A 94 -3.11 -14.91 7.80
N HIS A 95 -1.85 -15.07 7.40
CA HIS A 95 -0.76 -15.59 8.22
C HIS A 95 0.03 -14.51 8.99
N SER A 96 -0.55 -13.32 9.16
CA SER A 96 0.03 -12.23 9.95
C SER A 96 -0.35 -12.31 11.43
N LYS A 97 0.56 -11.92 12.34
CA LYS A 97 0.25 -11.76 13.77
C LYS A 97 -0.75 -10.63 13.96
N ARG A 98 -1.95 -10.96 14.42
CA ARG A 98 -3.06 -10.02 14.57
C ARG A 98 -3.01 -9.30 15.93
N LEU A 99 -3.04 -7.97 15.90
CA LEU A 99 -3.18 -7.11 17.09
C LEU A 99 -4.26 -6.04 16.87
N ASN A 100 -4.88 -5.55 17.94
CA ASN A 100 -5.97 -4.56 17.85
C ASN A 100 -5.47 -3.17 18.25
N ALA A 101 -5.82 -2.15 17.47
CA ALA A 101 -5.41 -0.76 17.70
C ALA A 101 -5.90 -0.17 19.04
N ARG A 102 -6.86 -0.83 19.73
CA ARG A 102 -7.29 -0.48 21.09
C ARG A 102 -6.19 -0.67 22.14
N HIS A 103 -5.22 -1.57 21.89
CA HIS A 103 -4.05 -1.77 22.74
C HIS A 103 -2.95 -0.73 22.48
N CYS A 104 -3.17 0.15 21.50
CA CYS A 104 -2.21 1.13 21.05
C CYS A 104 -2.66 2.56 21.38
N PHE A 105 -1.74 3.52 21.27
CA PHE A 105 -2.02 4.95 21.28
C PHE A 105 -1.31 5.62 20.09
N VAL A 106 -1.77 6.82 19.72
CA VAL A 106 -1.23 7.55 18.57
C VAL A 106 -0.40 8.71 19.06
N GLU A 107 0.75 8.95 18.43
CA GLU A 107 1.56 10.14 18.61
C GLU A 107 2.08 10.68 17.29
N ARG A 108 2.44 11.96 17.27
CA ARG A 108 3.24 12.54 16.19
C ARG A 108 4.65 11.98 16.26
N ILE A 109 5.24 11.69 15.11
CA ILE A 109 6.64 11.25 15.02
C ILE A 109 7.44 12.18 14.11
N ASP A 110 8.75 12.21 14.31
CA ASP A 110 9.64 12.99 13.47
C ASP A 110 9.92 12.29 12.13
N SER A 111 10.57 13.02 11.21
CA SER A 111 10.90 12.49 9.89
C SER A 111 11.86 11.29 9.95
N PRO A 112 12.96 11.32 10.74
CA PRO A 112 13.87 10.17 10.84
C PRO A 112 13.17 8.89 11.33
N THR A 113 12.31 8.98 12.35
CA THR A 113 11.59 7.81 12.86
C THR A 113 10.66 7.20 11.80
N ALA A 114 9.91 8.05 11.09
CA ALA A 114 9.02 7.59 10.03
C ALA A 114 9.80 6.98 8.86
N GLU A 115 10.93 7.56 8.49
CA GLU A 115 11.78 7.08 7.40
C GLU A 115 12.36 5.70 7.70
N VAL A 116 12.97 5.52 8.89
CA VAL A 116 13.49 4.23 9.34
C VAL A 116 12.39 3.17 9.33
N PHE A 117 11.21 3.50 9.90
CA PHE A 117 10.10 2.54 9.96
C PHE A 117 9.56 2.19 8.57
N LEU A 118 9.30 3.17 7.71
CA LEU A 118 8.72 2.92 6.38
C LEU A 118 9.69 2.19 5.46
N ASN A 119 10.98 2.51 5.48
CA ASN A 119 11.98 1.79 4.68
C ASN A 119 12.09 0.31 5.10
N ALA A 120 11.87 -0.01 6.38
CA ALA A 120 11.91 -1.37 6.89
C ALA A 120 10.59 -2.16 6.75
N ASN A 121 9.46 -1.49 6.49
CA ASN A 121 8.13 -2.13 6.59
C ASN A 121 7.18 -1.83 5.41
N HIS A 122 7.55 -0.94 4.48
CA HIS A 122 6.74 -0.58 3.32
C HIS A 122 7.49 -0.90 2.03
N LEU A 123 6.84 -1.58 1.08
CA LEU A 123 7.47 -2.03 -0.17
C LEU A 123 8.04 -0.88 -1.03
N GLN A 124 7.37 0.28 -1.00
CA GLN A 124 7.82 1.49 -1.70
C GLN A 124 8.67 2.42 -0.82
N GLY A 125 9.05 1.97 0.39
CA GLY A 125 9.79 2.76 1.37
C GLY A 125 9.11 4.06 1.78
N SER A 126 9.92 4.95 2.36
CA SER A 126 9.52 6.28 2.80
C SER A 126 9.32 7.26 1.64
N VAL A 127 8.55 8.32 1.90
CA VAL A 127 8.33 9.43 0.97
C VAL A 127 8.29 10.74 1.73
N LYS A 128 8.67 11.83 1.07
CA LYS A 128 8.53 13.18 1.63
C LYS A 128 7.08 13.43 2.01
N SER A 129 6.87 13.77 3.27
CA SER A 129 5.54 13.97 3.86
C SER A 129 5.57 15.11 4.86
N LYS A 130 4.44 15.81 4.99
CA LYS A 130 4.30 16.96 5.90
C LYS A 130 3.94 16.51 7.30
N PHE A 131 3.01 15.55 7.42
CA PHE A 131 2.50 15.07 8.70
C PHE A 131 2.78 13.57 8.85
N LYS A 132 3.09 13.14 10.07
CA LYS A 132 3.58 11.79 10.36
C LYS A 132 3.05 11.36 11.72
N TYR A 133 2.43 10.20 11.76
CA TYR A 133 1.83 9.63 12.96
C TYR A 133 2.33 8.22 13.16
N GLY A 134 2.71 7.92 14.40
CA GLY A 134 3.05 6.58 14.86
C GLY A 134 1.92 6.00 15.70
N LEU A 135 1.69 4.70 15.54
CA LEU A 135 0.83 3.92 16.41
C LEU A 135 1.70 3.05 17.30
N PHE A 136 1.62 3.28 18.61
CA PHE A 136 2.49 2.65 19.60
C PHE A 136 1.72 1.60 20.41
N LEU A 137 2.22 0.37 20.44
CA LEU A 137 1.71 -0.70 21.31
C LEU A 137 2.17 -0.45 22.75
N LYS A 138 1.24 -0.42 23.70
CA LYS A 138 1.57 -0.21 25.13
C LYS A 138 2.43 -1.37 25.66
N ALA A 139 3.41 -1.05 26.51
CA ALA A 139 4.41 -1.98 27.04
C ALA A 139 3.81 -3.28 27.61
N GLN A 140 2.73 -3.18 28.39
CA GLN A 140 2.02 -4.33 28.99
C GLN A 140 1.46 -5.36 27.99
N TYR A 141 1.44 -5.05 26.69
CA TYR A 141 0.96 -5.94 25.63
C TYR A 141 2.09 -6.50 24.75
N LEU A 142 3.35 -6.11 24.96
CA LEU A 142 4.46 -6.52 24.10
C LEU A 142 4.64 -8.04 24.10
N GLU A 143 4.79 -8.67 25.26
CA GLU A 143 4.99 -10.12 25.39
C GLU A 143 3.87 -10.95 24.73
N LYS A 144 2.66 -10.39 24.65
CA LYS A 144 1.51 -11.05 24.02
C LYS A 144 1.58 -11.04 22.51
N PHE A 145 2.10 -9.97 21.90
CA PHE A 145 1.95 -9.72 20.46
C PHE A 145 3.27 -9.66 19.70
N ILE A 146 4.39 -9.44 20.37
CA ILE A 146 5.69 -9.16 19.75
C ILE A 146 6.67 -10.27 20.13
N GLU A 147 7.39 -10.78 19.14
CA GLU A 147 8.45 -11.76 19.37
C GLU A 147 9.55 -11.18 20.27
N PRO A 148 10.07 -11.92 21.27
CA PRO A 148 11.06 -11.41 22.21
C PRO A 148 12.31 -10.82 21.53
N THR A 149 12.70 -11.33 20.37
CA THR A 149 13.86 -10.85 19.59
C THR A 149 13.67 -9.44 19.02
N ILE A 150 12.43 -8.95 18.93
CA ILE A 150 12.10 -7.60 18.46
C ILE A 150 12.05 -6.60 19.63
N ILE A 151 11.81 -7.09 20.86
CA ILE A 151 11.65 -6.24 22.05
C ILE A 151 13.02 -5.78 22.56
N GLN A 152 13.41 -4.55 22.21
CA GLN A 152 14.64 -3.94 22.70
C GLN A 152 14.45 -3.31 24.09
N HIS A 153 13.27 -2.75 24.35
CA HIS A 153 12.94 -2.05 25.60
C HIS A 153 11.58 -2.53 26.14
N PRO A 154 11.55 -3.57 26.99
CA PRO A 154 10.29 -4.23 27.40
C PRO A 154 9.35 -3.34 28.22
N ASN A 155 9.88 -2.29 28.85
CA ASN A 155 9.10 -1.35 29.66
C ASN A 155 8.68 -0.09 28.90
N GLN A 156 8.90 -0.03 27.59
CA GLN A 156 8.54 1.12 26.75
C GLN A 156 7.55 0.73 25.66
N PRO A 157 6.67 1.64 25.23
CA PRO A 157 5.82 1.39 24.07
C PRO A 157 6.64 1.13 22.80
N LEU A 158 6.14 0.24 21.94
CA LEU A 158 6.79 -0.09 20.66
C LEU A 158 6.02 0.54 19.50
N LEU A 159 6.71 1.21 18.58
CA LEU A 159 6.12 1.68 17.34
C LEU A 159 5.75 0.49 16.45
N ILE A 160 4.45 0.30 16.16
CA ILE A 160 3.94 -0.86 15.42
C ILE A 160 3.23 -0.50 14.12
N ALA A 161 2.95 0.78 13.86
CA ALA A 161 2.48 1.25 12.56
C ALA A 161 2.80 2.74 12.35
N VAL A 162 2.92 3.14 11.10
CA VAL A 162 3.16 4.54 10.70
C VAL A 162 2.21 4.92 9.58
N ALA A 163 1.64 6.12 9.66
CA ALA A 163 0.92 6.77 8.58
C ALA A 163 1.54 8.15 8.30
N THR A 164 1.65 8.51 7.01
CA THR A 164 2.17 9.82 6.60
C THR A 164 1.24 10.51 5.62
N PHE A 165 1.16 11.83 5.72
CA PHE A 165 0.23 12.65 4.96
C PHE A 165 0.93 13.82 4.28
N SER A 166 0.41 14.22 3.12
CA SER A 166 0.90 15.37 2.35
C SER A 166 0.55 16.70 3.03
N ALA A 167 1.05 17.81 2.49
CA ALA A 167 0.54 19.13 2.85
C ALA A 167 -0.83 19.36 2.21
N GLY A 168 -1.70 20.13 2.88
CA GLY A 168 -3.02 20.45 2.35
C GLY A 168 -2.94 21.23 1.05
N ARG A 169 -3.74 20.84 0.05
CA ARG A 169 -3.82 21.47 -1.26
C ARG A 169 -5.24 21.99 -1.48
N ALA A 170 -5.33 23.27 -1.83
CA ALA A 170 -6.58 23.84 -2.34
C ALA A 170 -6.86 23.27 -3.73
N MET A 171 -7.99 22.60 -3.88
CA MET A 171 -8.46 22.05 -5.12
C MET A 171 -8.98 23.18 -6.01
N LYS A 172 -8.51 23.26 -7.25
CA LYS A 172 -8.75 24.40 -8.16
C LYS A 172 -9.89 24.19 -9.14
N TYR A 173 -10.20 22.95 -9.47
CA TYR A 173 -11.07 22.59 -10.59
C TYR A 173 -11.98 21.42 -10.23
N GLY A 174 -13.04 21.25 -11.01
CA GLY A 174 -14.03 20.19 -10.83
C GLY A 174 -14.94 20.41 -9.62
N GLU A 175 -15.70 19.38 -9.27
CA GLU A 175 -16.70 19.41 -8.19
C GLU A 175 -16.11 19.69 -6.80
N ARG A 176 -14.79 19.50 -6.66
CA ARG A 176 -14.04 19.74 -5.43
C ARG A 176 -13.38 21.12 -5.38
N ALA A 177 -13.63 22.00 -6.36
CA ALA A 177 -13.02 23.33 -6.36
C ALA A 177 -13.35 24.08 -5.05
N GLY A 178 -12.31 24.64 -4.41
CA GLY A 178 -12.42 25.33 -3.13
C GLY A 178 -12.24 24.43 -1.90
N THR A 179 -12.18 23.09 -2.03
CA THR A 179 -11.89 22.20 -0.90
C THR A 179 -10.40 22.14 -0.61
N ARG A 180 -10.06 21.89 0.67
CA ARG A 180 -8.71 21.64 1.15
C ARG A 180 -8.50 20.14 1.32
N SER A 181 -7.84 19.56 0.33
CA SER A 181 -7.57 18.13 0.26
C SER A 181 -6.18 17.77 0.79
N TYR A 182 -6.06 16.59 1.37
CA TYR A 182 -4.79 15.99 1.76
C TYR A 182 -4.68 14.59 1.20
N GLU A 183 -3.47 14.03 1.18
CA GLU A 183 -3.21 12.68 0.71
C GLU A 183 -2.64 11.83 1.84
N LEU A 184 -3.22 10.63 2.05
CA LEU A 184 -2.56 9.55 2.80
C LEU A 184 -1.51 8.92 1.87
N LEU A 185 -0.24 9.23 2.12
CA LEU A 185 0.88 8.88 1.25
C LEU A 185 1.41 7.47 1.51
N ARG A 186 1.54 7.10 2.78
CA ARG A 186 2.05 5.78 3.21
C ARG A 186 1.32 5.33 4.46
N PHE A 187 1.00 4.05 4.51
CA PHE A 187 0.62 3.35 5.72
C PHE A 187 1.34 2.00 5.76
N ALA A 188 2.03 1.71 6.86
CA ALA A 188 2.67 0.42 7.08
C ALA A 188 2.50 -0.02 8.53
N THR A 189 2.40 -1.32 8.74
CA THR A 189 2.50 -1.97 10.04
C THR A 189 3.85 -2.66 10.17
N LEU A 190 4.27 -2.98 11.38
CA LEU A 190 5.46 -3.79 11.61
C LEU A 190 5.35 -5.08 10.79
N THR A 191 6.41 -5.42 10.06
CA THR A 191 6.45 -6.58 9.14
C THR A 191 5.98 -7.85 9.86
N LYS A 192 5.18 -8.68 9.17
CA LYS A 192 4.48 -9.87 9.70
C LYS A 192 3.35 -9.59 10.71
N HIS A 193 3.00 -8.33 10.99
CA HIS A 193 1.91 -7.97 11.90
C HIS A 193 0.76 -7.28 11.15
N HIS A 194 -0.46 -7.57 11.57
CA HIS A 194 -1.67 -6.89 11.10
C HIS A 194 -2.36 -6.20 12.27
N VAL A 195 -2.53 -4.88 12.14
CA VAL A 195 -3.10 -4.03 13.18
C VAL A 195 -4.54 -3.68 12.82
N VAL A 196 -5.48 -4.43 13.39
CA VAL A 196 -6.92 -4.21 13.17
C VAL A 196 -7.30 -2.81 13.67
N GLY A 197 -7.86 -2.00 12.77
CA GLY A 197 -8.21 -0.60 13.04
C GLY A 197 -7.01 0.34 13.16
N GLY A 198 -5.80 -0.11 12.80
CA GLY A 198 -4.58 0.71 12.91
C GLY A 198 -4.60 1.91 11.98
N MET A 199 -4.89 1.67 10.69
CA MET A 199 -5.01 2.74 9.69
C MET A 199 -6.13 3.71 10.04
N ASP A 200 -7.30 3.20 10.43
CA ASP A 200 -8.45 4.00 10.87
C ASP A 200 -8.09 4.93 12.04
N LYS A 201 -7.40 4.41 13.06
CA LYS A 201 -7.03 5.19 14.24
C LYS A 201 -6.03 6.32 13.91
N LEU A 202 -5.07 6.05 13.03
CA LEU A 202 -4.12 7.07 12.57
C LEU A 202 -4.79 8.11 11.66
N LEU A 203 -5.67 7.67 10.77
CA LEU A 203 -6.46 8.54 9.90
C LEU A 203 -7.37 9.47 10.71
N LYS A 204 -8.07 8.94 11.71
CA LYS A 204 -8.91 9.74 12.62
C LYS A 204 -8.09 10.76 13.40
N ALA A 205 -6.90 10.39 13.89
CA ALA A 205 -6.00 11.34 14.55
C ALA A 205 -5.61 12.50 13.62
N PHE A 206 -5.30 12.20 12.35
CA PHE A 206 -5.02 13.21 11.33
C PHE A 206 -6.22 14.11 11.04
N ILE A 207 -7.41 13.52 10.81
CA ILE A 207 -8.64 14.28 10.53
C ILE A 207 -9.00 15.21 11.69
N ASN A 208 -8.90 14.73 12.93
CA ASN A 208 -9.22 15.52 14.12
C ASN A 208 -8.23 16.67 14.34
N GLU A 209 -6.95 16.50 13.97
CA GLU A 209 -5.93 17.56 14.15
C GLU A 209 -5.97 18.62 13.05
N HIS A 210 -6.33 18.24 11.82
CA HIS A 210 -6.16 19.11 10.65
C HIS A 210 -7.45 19.49 9.93
N GLU A 211 -8.58 18.92 10.33
CA GLU A 211 -9.93 19.19 9.81
C GLU A 211 -9.95 19.34 8.28
N PRO A 212 -9.50 18.32 7.52
CA PRO A 212 -9.49 18.39 6.07
C PRO A 212 -10.92 18.27 5.51
N ASP A 213 -11.22 18.93 4.39
CA ASP A 213 -12.50 18.73 3.70
C ASP A 213 -12.57 17.31 3.11
N ASP A 214 -11.43 16.80 2.63
CA ASP A 214 -11.30 15.43 2.17
C ASP A 214 -9.86 14.89 2.29
N VAL A 215 -9.75 13.57 2.31
CA VAL A 215 -8.47 12.84 2.22
C VAL A 215 -8.53 11.93 1.00
N MET A 216 -7.51 12.00 0.15
CA MET A 216 -7.33 11.09 -0.98
C MET A 216 -6.21 10.07 -0.72
N SER A 217 -6.23 8.96 -1.45
CA SER A 217 -5.11 8.01 -1.52
C SER A 217 -5.17 7.21 -2.82
N TYR A 218 -4.08 6.54 -3.16
CA TYR A 218 -3.97 5.71 -4.36
C TYR A 218 -3.67 4.26 -3.96
N ALA A 219 -4.40 3.32 -4.56
CA ALA A 219 -4.16 1.90 -4.45
C ALA A 219 -3.42 1.41 -5.71
N ASP A 220 -2.17 0.98 -5.57
CA ASP A 220 -1.40 0.38 -6.66
C ASP A 220 -2.01 -0.97 -7.07
N ARG A 221 -2.43 -1.06 -8.33
CA ARG A 221 -3.18 -2.21 -8.86
C ARG A 221 -2.33 -3.46 -9.00
N ASP A 222 -1.00 -3.35 -8.98
CA ASP A 222 -0.12 -4.53 -8.91
C ASP A 222 -0.32 -5.32 -7.60
N TRP A 223 -0.86 -4.68 -6.55
CA TRP A 223 -0.92 -5.27 -5.21
C TRP A 223 -2.26 -5.15 -4.51
N SER A 224 -3.20 -4.36 -5.04
CA SER A 224 -4.43 -4.05 -4.33
C SER A 224 -5.60 -3.83 -5.26
N ASP A 225 -6.75 -4.33 -4.83
CA ASP A 225 -8.09 -4.03 -5.36
C ASP A 225 -8.75 -2.84 -4.62
N GLY A 226 -8.04 -2.22 -3.68
CA GLY A 226 -8.49 -1.02 -2.96
C GLY A 226 -9.55 -1.23 -1.87
N ARG A 227 -10.01 -2.47 -1.62
CA ARG A 227 -11.06 -2.77 -0.62
C ARG A 227 -10.77 -2.24 0.78
N SER A 228 -9.50 -2.19 1.19
CA SER A 228 -9.10 -1.62 2.49
C SER A 228 -9.53 -0.17 2.65
N TYR A 229 -9.51 0.64 1.58
CA TYR A 229 -9.95 2.03 1.62
C TYR A 229 -11.47 2.13 1.76
N GLU A 230 -12.22 1.26 1.08
CA GLU A 230 -13.69 1.22 1.13
C GLU A 230 -14.18 0.96 2.56
N THR A 231 -13.53 0.06 3.30
CA THR A 231 -13.86 -0.21 4.72
C THR A 231 -13.68 1.01 5.63
N LEU A 232 -12.87 1.98 5.23
CA LEU A 232 -12.65 3.24 5.95
C LEU A 232 -13.55 4.37 5.46
N GLY A 233 -14.50 4.07 4.58
CA GLY A 233 -15.41 5.06 3.98
C GLY A 233 -14.71 5.98 2.99
N PHE A 234 -13.72 5.47 2.26
CA PHE A 234 -13.30 6.08 1.00
C PHE A 234 -14.16 5.52 -0.13
N HIS A 235 -14.35 6.33 -1.17
CA HIS A 235 -15.05 5.94 -2.38
C HIS A 235 -14.07 5.98 -3.56
N LYS A 236 -14.17 4.98 -4.44
CA LYS A 236 -13.42 4.95 -5.69
C LYS A 236 -13.90 6.10 -6.58
N VAL A 237 -12.96 6.87 -7.12
CA VAL A 237 -13.26 8.02 -7.98
C VAL A 237 -12.76 7.81 -9.41
N GLU A 238 -11.58 7.23 -9.56
CA GLU A 238 -10.89 7.16 -10.84
C GLU A 238 -9.92 5.97 -10.84
N SER A 239 -9.73 5.36 -12.01
CA SER A 239 -8.59 4.48 -12.26
C SER A 239 -7.60 5.26 -13.13
N THR A 240 -6.34 5.31 -12.73
CA THR A 240 -5.27 5.90 -13.55
C THR A 240 -4.74 4.87 -14.52
N ASP A 241 -4.19 5.36 -15.63
CA ASP A 241 -3.42 4.54 -16.56
C ASP A 241 -2.16 3.96 -15.92
N ALA A 242 -1.54 3.03 -16.62
CA ALA A 242 -0.28 2.41 -16.24
C ALA A 242 0.82 3.45 -16.00
N GLN A 243 1.47 3.37 -14.84
CA GLN A 243 2.64 4.19 -14.55
C GLN A 243 3.87 3.49 -15.11
N GLN A 244 4.65 4.23 -15.91
CA GLN A 244 5.89 3.75 -16.50
C GLN A 244 7.12 4.12 -15.65
N PHE A 245 8.13 3.27 -15.72
CA PHE A 245 9.39 3.40 -14.99
C PHE A 245 10.57 2.98 -15.86
N TRP A 246 11.71 3.62 -15.63
CA TRP A 246 13.01 3.05 -16.02
C TRP A 246 13.45 2.06 -14.94
N LEU A 247 13.75 0.82 -15.30
CA LEU A 247 14.31 -0.19 -14.39
C LEU A 247 15.78 -0.42 -14.73
N ALA A 248 16.68 -0.13 -13.79
CA ALA A 248 18.06 -0.62 -13.82
C ALA A 248 18.05 -2.11 -13.42
N ILE A 249 18.20 -3.02 -14.38
CA ILE A 249 18.04 -4.47 -14.16
C ILE A 249 19.08 -4.99 -13.14
N ASP A 250 20.32 -4.53 -13.23
CA ASP A 250 21.43 -4.92 -12.37
C ASP A 250 21.21 -4.53 -10.90
N GLN A 251 20.56 -3.39 -10.68
CA GLN A 251 20.26 -2.84 -9.35
C GLN A 251 18.87 -3.20 -8.84
N ASN A 252 18.02 -3.80 -9.68
CA ASN A 252 16.59 -4.03 -9.41
C ASN A 252 15.87 -2.76 -8.92
N LYS A 253 16.25 -1.60 -9.48
CA LYS A 253 15.82 -0.28 -9.01
C LYS A 253 15.03 0.47 -10.08
N ARG A 254 13.84 0.90 -9.70
CA ARG A 254 12.94 1.71 -10.54
C ARG A 254 13.20 3.20 -10.37
N PHE A 255 13.17 3.92 -11.48
CA PHE A 255 13.27 5.37 -11.57
C PHE A 255 12.04 5.92 -12.30
N SER A 256 11.69 7.16 -11.99
CA SER A 256 10.59 7.84 -12.70
C SER A 256 10.95 8.00 -14.17
N ILE A 257 9.99 7.76 -15.07
CA ILE A 257 10.18 7.94 -16.51
C ILE A 257 10.61 9.37 -16.89
N ASN A 258 10.23 10.36 -16.06
CA ASN A 258 10.53 11.77 -16.27
C ASN A 258 11.95 12.18 -15.81
N GLN A 259 12.70 11.30 -15.16
CA GLN A 259 14.09 11.57 -14.81
C GLN A 259 14.97 11.25 -16.02
N GLU A 260 15.65 12.26 -16.56
CA GLU A 260 16.71 12.04 -17.54
C GLU A 260 17.75 11.09 -16.94
N GLN A 261 17.83 9.89 -17.51
CA GLN A 261 18.89 8.95 -17.23
C GLN A 261 19.86 8.99 -18.40
N ASP A 262 21.14 8.81 -18.13
CA ASP A 262 22.11 8.48 -19.16
C ASP A 262 21.84 7.03 -19.61
N LEU A 263 20.78 6.86 -20.43
CA LEU A 263 20.29 5.56 -20.91
C LEU A 263 21.34 4.82 -21.75
N THR A 264 22.43 5.50 -22.10
CA THR A 264 23.56 4.97 -22.86
C THR A 264 24.50 4.10 -22.03
N GLU A 265 24.45 4.14 -20.69
CA GLU A 265 25.19 3.23 -19.81
C GLU A 265 24.31 2.02 -19.39
N ARG A 266 24.32 1.00 -20.26
CA ARG A 266 23.94 -0.43 -20.10
C ARG A 266 22.97 -0.81 -18.97
N GLY A 267 21.82 -1.37 -19.36
CA GLY A 267 21.01 -2.27 -18.50
C GLY A 267 19.64 -1.73 -18.07
N PHE A 268 19.21 -0.58 -18.60
CA PHE A 268 17.88 -0.05 -18.36
C PHE A 268 16.85 -0.63 -19.33
N ILE A 269 15.68 -0.98 -18.79
CA ILE A 269 14.48 -1.27 -19.59
C ILE A 269 13.31 -0.43 -19.10
N GLN A 270 12.36 -0.17 -19.99
CA GLN A 270 11.11 0.49 -19.62
C GLN A 270 10.09 -0.57 -19.19
N ILE A 271 9.56 -0.42 -17.98
CA ILE A 271 8.51 -1.29 -17.43
C ILE A 271 7.32 -0.43 -16.96
N PHE A 272 6.22 -1.07 -16.60
CA PHE A 272 5.03 -0.35 -16.13
C PHE A 272 4.23 -1.19 -15.13
N ASN A 273 3.41 -0.56 -14.28
CA ASN A 273 2.47 -1.26 -13.41
C ASN A 273 1.06 -1.31 -14.02
N ALA A 274 0.12 -1.95 -13.35
CA ALA A 274 -1.30 -1.98 -13.73
C ALA A 274 -2.06 -0.66 -13.49
N GLY A 275 -1.36 0.45 -13.22
CA GLY A 275 -1.95 1.73 -12.83
C GLY A 275 -2.34 1.77 -11.36
N SER A 276 -3.21 2.71 -10.99
CA SER A 276 -3.67 2.89 -9.61
C SER A 276 -5.15 3.23 -9.55
N ILE A 277 -5.80 2.92 -8.43
CA ILE A 277 -7.17 3.33 -8.16
C ILE A 277 -7.13 4.49 -7.15
N LYS A 278 -7.72 5.62 -7.53
CA LYS A 278 -7.85 6.80 -6.68
C LYS A 278 -9.08 6.68 -5.81
N TYR A 279 -8.86 6.88 -4.52
CA TYR A 279 -9.87 6.84 -3.47
C TYR A 279 -9.97 8.20 -2.80
N ILE A 280 -11.19 8.64 -2.49
CA ILE A 280 -11.47 9.88 -1.76
C ILE A 280 -12.42 9.61 -0.61
N LYS A 281 -12.07 10.15 0.56
CA LYS A 281 -12.93 10.21 1.75
C LYS A 281 -13.26 11.68 2.03
N THR A 282 -14.49 12.07 1.75
CA THR A 282 -15.04 13.37 2.15
C THR A 282 -15.30 13.39 3.66
N ILE A 283 -15.02 14.50 4.31
CA ILE A 283 -15.24 14.69 5.75
C ILE A 283 -16.44 15.61 5.94
N GLU A 284 -17.46 15.11 6.63
CA GLU A 284 -18.61 15.91 7.01
C GLU A 284 -18.24 16.77 8.23
N HIS A 285 -18.08 18.07 7.99
CA HIS A 285 -18.03 19.03 9.08
C HIS A 285 -19.46 19.36 9.48
N ASN A 286 -19.84 19.05 10.73
CA ASN A 286 -21.08 19.55 11.31
C ASN A 286 -21.00 21.08 11.38
N LYS A 287 -21.40 21.78 10.31
CA LYS A 287 -21.65 23.21 10.37
C LYS A 287 -22.86 23.40 11.26
N ALA A 288 -22.64 23.82 12.50
CA ALA A 288 -23.72 24.30 13.34
C ALA A 288 -24.44 25.40 12.56
N THR A 289 -25.71 25.17 12.23
CA THR A 289 -26.59 26.15 11.61
C THR A 289 -26.67 27.34 12.56
N ILE A 290 -25.95 28.42 12.24
CA ILE A 290 -26.18 29.71 12.89
C ILE A 290 -27.52 30.20 12.33
N ASN A 291 -28.61 29.89 13.05
CA ASN A 291 -29.89 30.55 12.83
C ASN A 291 -29.67 32.05 13.11
N ASN A 292 -29.56 32.84 12.05
CA ASN A 292 -29.67 34.28 12.11
C ASN A 292 -31.15 34.65 12.32
N ASP A 293 -31.68 34.40 13.51
CA ASP A 293 -32.87 35.10 13.99
C ASP A 293 -32.43 36.33 14.77
N PHE A 294 -32.01 37.36 14.02
CA PHE A 294 -32.00 38.72 14.54
C PHE A 294 -32.45 39.69 13.45
N GLN A 295 -33.45 40.48 13.85
CA GLN A 295 -34.00 41.67 13.21
C GLN A 295 -35.11 41.44 12.18
N GLN A 296 -36.35 41.46 12.67
CA GLN A 296 -37.25 42.56 12.34
C GLN A 296 -38.09 42.89 13.59
N THR A 297 -37.75 44.02 14.20
CA THR A 297 -38.61 44.83 15.09
C THR A 297 -39.78 45.40 14.32
#